data_AF-A0A1B0D275-F1
#
_entry.id   AF-A0A1B0D275-F1
#
_cell.length_a   1.000
_cell.length_b   1.000
_cell.length_c   1.000
_cell.angle_alpha   90.00
_cell.angle_beta   90.00
_cell.angle_gamma   90.00
#
_symmetry.space_group_name_H-M   'P 1'
#
loop_
_entity.id
_entity.type
_entity.pdbx_description
1 polymer ?
#
loop_
_entity_poly.entity_id
_entity_poly.type
_entity_poly.pdbx_seq_one_letter_code
_entity_poly.pdbx_strand_id
1 'polypeptide(L)'
;MSPKKYPMLLSDLDELPSGRLAGYEFIFEPTLCPNAVRVAKEELHETPEKQQRCIEELRKLLEQEENLVVPIDNSDWLIRFLRARNYNVPDTFTLIKKYYRFKIKYSDIYKDFVPSSMTHLYDHQIFLGSPEKDDCGRRILIIEVGSK
;
A
#
# COMPACT_ATOMS: atom_id res chain seq x y z
N MET A 1 -21.72 -2.76 -10.37
CA MET A 1 -20.84 -1.62 -10.06
C MET A 1 -19.88 -1.43 -11.21
N SER A 2 -19.69 -0.20 -11.69
CA SER A 2 -18.66 0.10 -12.68
C SER A 2 -17.27 -0.23 -12.09
N PRO A 3 -16.31 -0.74 -12.89
CA PRO A 3 -14.97 -1.02 -12.38
C PRO A 3 -14.34 0.27 -11.84
N LYS A 4 -13.73 0.21 -10.65
CA LYS A 4 -13.00 1.35 -10.08
C LYS A 4 -11.84 1.72 -11.02
N LYS A 5 -11.65 3.02 -11.25
CA LYS A 5 -10.52 3.54 -12.04
C LYS A 5 -9.17 3.19 -11.41
N TYR A 6 -9.12 3.14 -10.07
CA TYR A 6 -7.95 2.78 -9.28
C TYR A 6 -8.28 1.61 -8.34
N PRO A 7 -8.26 0.36 -8.83
CA PRO A 7 -8.72 -0.80 -8.07
C PRO A 7 -7.86 -1.09 -6.82
N MET A 8 -6.61 -0.64 -6.79
CA MET A 8 -5.74 -0.76 -5.62
C MET A 8 -6.15 0.12 -4.43
N LEU A 9 -6.94 1.17 -4.67
CA LEU A 9 -7.45 2.04 -3.62
C LEU A 9 -8.74 1.47 -3.02
N LEU A 10 -8.85 1.55 -1.70
CA LEU A 10 -10.08 1.18 -1.00
C LEU A 10 -11.11 2.31 -0.98
N SER A 11 -10.69 3.54 -1.24
CA SER A 11 -11.57 4.70 -1.41
C SER A 11 -12.25 4.70 -2.78
N ASP A 12 -13.30 5.51 -2.93
CA ASP A 12 -14.03 5.74 -4.19
C ASP A 12 -13.50 6.97 -4.92
N LEU A 13 -12.17 7.17 -4.90
CA LEU A 13 -11.54 8.32 -5.55
C LEU A 13 -11.43 8.10 -7.06
N ASP A 14 -11.97 9.04 -7.83
CA ASP A 14 -11.88 9.06 -9.30
C ASP A 14 -10.59 9.75 -9.80
N GLU A 15 -9.89 10.44 -8.91
CA GLU A 15 -8.61 11.09 -9.15
C GLU A 15 -7.62 10.69 -8.06
N LEU A 16 -6.37 10.43 -8.44
CA LEU A 16 -5.34 10.15 -7.46
C LEU A 16 -4.98 11.43 -6.72
N PRO A 17 -4.88 11.39 -5.39
CA PRO A 17 -4.49 12.56 -4.63
C PRO A 17 -3.08 12.96 -5.03
N SER A 18 -2.88 14.25 -5.27
CA SER A 18 -1.57 14.88 -5.31
C SER A 18 -1.32 15.67 -4.03
N GLY A 19 -0.05 15.82 -3.66
CA GLY A 19 0.38 16.69 -2.57
C GLY A 19 1.28 17.78 -3.09
N ARG A 20 1.32 18.94 -2.43
CA ARG A 20 2.34 19.96 -2.69
C ARG A 20 3.12 20.24 -1.41
N LEU A 21 4.43 20.29 -1.51
CA LEU A 21 5.30 20.58 -0.37
C LEU A 21 6.56 21.30 -0.84
N ALA A 22 6.89 22.42 -0.19
CA ALA A 22 8.05 23.26 -0.53
C ALA A 22 8.18 23.61 -2.03
N GLY A 23 7.05 23.76 -2.74
CA GLY A 23 7.00 24.06 -4.18
C GLY A 23 7.06 22.82 -5.10
N TYR A 24 7.27 21.64 -4.57
CA TYR A 24 7.25 20.38 -5.32
C TYR A 24 5.87 19.74 -5.28
N GLU A 25 5.47 19.13 -6.40
CA GLU A 25 4.23 18.36 -6.53
C GLU A 25 4.53 16.87 -6.49
N PHE A 26 3.78 16.15 -5.65
CA PHE A 26 3.84 14.70 -5.50
C PHE A 26 2.64 14.09 -6.15
N ILE A 27 2.87 13.26 -7.15
CA ILE A 27 1.81 12.51 -7.84
C ILE A 27 1.93 11.05 -7.45
N PHE A 28 0.83 10.47 -6.97
CA PHE A 28 0.75 9.04 -6.79
C PHE A 28 0.69 8.37 -8.16
N GLU A 29 1.64 7.50 -8.47
CA GLU A 29 1.66 6.76 -9.74
C GLU A 29 1.20 5.33 -9.47
N PRO A 30 0.10 4.89 -10.10
CA PRO A 30 -0.49 3.58 -9.81
C PRO A 30 0.21 2.44 -10.57
N THR A 31 1.10 2.76 -11.51
CA THR A 31 1.78 1.80 -12.37
C THR A 31 3.17 1.45 -11.84
N LEU A 32 3.59 0.21 -12.06
CA LEU A 32 4.94 -0.24 -11.72
C LEU A 32 5.96 0.41 -12.67
N CYS A 33 7.08 0.87 -12.12
CA CYS A 33 8.21 1.29 -12.93
C CYS A 33 8.89 0.07 -13.59
N PRO A 34 9.71 0.27 -14.65
CA PRO A 34 10.39 -0.83 -15.34
C PRO A 34 11.21 -1.72 -14.39
N ASN A 35 11.88 -1.11 -13.41
CA ASN A 35 12.64 -1.87 -12.41
C ASN A 35 11.74 -2.73 -11.52
N ALA A 36 10.59 -2.22 -11.08
CA ALA A 36 9.63 -2.99 -10.28
C ALA A 36 9.02 -4.15 -11.08
N VAL A 37 8.75 -3.96 -12.38
CA VAL A 37 8.33 -5.05 -13.29
C VAL A 37 9.42 -6.13 -13.38
N ARG A 38 10.68 -5.73 -13.51
CA ARG A 38 11.82 -6.64 -13.54
C ARG A 38 11.94 -7.43 -12.23
N VAL A 39 11.90 -6.75 -11.08
CA VAL A 39 11.93 -7.38 -9.75
C VAL A 39 10.79 -8.39 -9.57
N ALA A 40 9.56 -8.04 -9.96
CA ALA A 40 8.42 -8.93 -9.88
C ALA A 40 8.67 -10.24 -10.67
N LYS A 41 9.20 -10.12 -11.89
CA LYS A 41 9.50 -11.28 -12.73
C LYS A 41 10.71 -12.09 -12.25
N GLU A 42 11.81 -11.43 -11.95
CA GLU A 42 13.11 -12.07 -11.71
C GLU A 42 13.27 -12.56 -10.28
N GLU A 43 12.88 -11.76 -9.30
CA GLU A 43 13.10 -12.04 -7.88
C GLU A 43 11.89 -12.72 -7.23
N LEU A 44 10.67 -12.30 -7.60
CA LEU A 44 9.44 -12.89 -7.06
C LEU A 44 8.94 -14.08 -7.88
N HIS A 45 9.54 -14.31 -9.06
CA HIS A 45 9.09 -15.29 -10.05
C HIS A 45 7.58 -15.16 -10.33
N GLU A 46 7.11 -13.91 -10.44
CA GLU A 46 5.72 -13.58 -10.66
C GLU A 46 5.30 -13.94 -12.09
N THR A 47 4.27 -14.76 -12.22
CA THR A 47 3.57 -15.06 -13.48
C THR A 47 2.07 -14.93 -13.26
N PRO A 48 1.27 -14.71 -14.33
CA PRO A 48 -0.19 -14.64 -14.20
C PRO A 48 -0.79 -15.87 -13.51
N GLU A 49 -0.27 -17.06 -13.81
CA GLU A 49 -0.74 -18.33 -13.25
C GLU A 49 -0.37 -18.46 -11.77
N LYS A 50 0.87 -18.11 -11.41
CA LYS A 50 1.31 -18.11 -10.01
C LYS A 50 0.49 -17.12 -9.20
N GLN A 51 0.27 -15.93 -9.75
CA GLN A 51 -0.52 -14.88 -9.11
C GLN A 51 -1.95 -15.33 -8.87
N GLN A 52 -2.64 -15.85 -9.89
CA GLN A 52 -4.01 -16.34 -9.76
C GLN A 52 -4.12 -17.45 -8.70
N ARG A 53 -3.24 -18.46 -8.76
CA ARG A 53 -3.22 -19.57 -7.81
C ARG A 53 -3.03 -19.09 -6.37
N CYS A 54 -2.04 -18.22 -6.13
CA CYS A 54 -1.76 -17.71 -4.78
C CYS A 54 -2.87 -16.80 -4.25
N ILE A 55 -3.54 -16.04 -5.12
CA ILE A 55 -4.73 -15.26 -4.75
C ILE A 55 -5.86 -16.19 -4.28
N GLU A 56 -6.17 -17.23 -5.04
CA GLU A 56 -7.23 -18.18 -4.70
C GLU A 56 -6.93 -18.93 -3.39
N GLU A 57 -5.68 -19.35 -3.18
CA GLU A 57 -5.26 -20.00 -1.94
C GLU A 57 -5.37 -19.05 -0.74
N LEU A 58 -4.92 -17.80 -0.90
CA LEU A 58 -5.02 -16.79 0.15
C LEU A 58 -6.49 -16.45 0.48
N ARG A 59 -7.36 -16.37 -0.53
CA ARG A 59 -8.81 -16.16 -0.32
C ARG A 59 -9.40 -17.26 0.56
N LYS A 60 -9.13 -18.53 0.27
CA LYS A 60 -9.61 -19.66 1.08
C LYS A 60 -9.20 -19.54 2.55
N LEU A 61 -7.97 -19.12 2.83
CA LEU A 61 -7.51 -18.90 4.21
C LEU A 61 -8.22 -17.71 4.87
N LEU A 62 -8.45 -16.63 4.13
CA LEU A 62 -9.12 -15.43 4.65
C LEU A 62 -10.63 -15.66 4.88
N GLU A 63 -11.30 -16.45 4.04
CA GLU A 63 -12.71 -16.85 4.21
C GLU A 63 -12.94 -17.63 5.50
N GLN A 64 -11.94 -18.40 5.94
CA GLN A 64 -12.00 -19.19 7.17
C GLN A 64 -11.71 -18.36 8.44
N GLU A 65 -11.27 -17.11 8.30
CA GLU A 65 -10.96 -16.23 9.44
C GLU A 65 -12.14 -15.31 9.76
N GLU A 66 -13.05 -15.79 10.60
CA GLU A 66 -14.30 -15.09 10.93
C GLU A 66 -14.11 -13.71 11.60
N ASN A 67 -12.96 -13.48 12.25
CA ASN A 67 -12.67 -12.25 12.99
C ASN A 67 -11.88 -11.21 12.19
N LEU A 68 -11.80 -11.36 10.86
CA LEU A 68 -10.99 -10.50 10.01
C LEU A 68 -11.77 -10.05 8.77
N VAL A 69 -12.12 -8.76 8.73
CA VAL A 69 -12.77 -8.15 7.56
C VAL A 69 -11.72 -7.54 6.65
N VAL A 70 -11.64 -8.07 5.43
CA VAL A 70 -10.71 -7.64 4.37
C VAL A 70 -11.43 -7.50 3.05
N PRO A 71 -10.91 -6.68 2.10
CA PRO A 71 -11.45 -6.59 0.75
C PRO A 71 -11.03 -7.82 -0.06
N ILE A 72 -11.59 -8.98 0.28
CA ILE A 72 -11.17 -10.30 -0.21
C ILE A 72 -11.29 -10.46 -1.72
N ASP A 73 -12.26 -9.78 -2.34
CA ASP A 73 -12.48 -9.81 -3.79
C ASP A 73 -11.53 -8.88 -4.55
N ASN A 74 -10.80 -8.01 -3.86
CA ASN A 74 -9.89 -7.06 -4.49
C ASN A 74 -8.50 -7.69 -4.69
N SER A 75 -8.27 -8.22 -5.90
CA SER A 75 -7.00 -8.85 -6.27
C SER A 75 -5.80 -7.91 -6.12
N ASP A 76 -5.90 -6.64 -6.51
CA ASP A 76 -4.80 -5.66 -6.37
C ASP A 76 -4.42 -5.45 -4.89
N TRP A 77 -5.42 -5.42 -4.01
CA TRP A 77 -5.19 -5.35 -2.57
C TRP A 77 -4.49 -6.59 -2.02
N LEU A 78 -4.83 -7.79 -2.51
CA LEU A 78 -4.18 -9.03 -2.09
C LEU A 78 -2.74 -9.12 -2.60
N ILE A 79 -2.52 -8.75 -3.87
CA ILE A 79 -1.21 -8.81 -4.54
C ILE A 79 -0.17 -7.99 -3.79
N ARG A 80 -0.53 -6.83 -3.21
CA ARG A 80 0.41 -5.99 -2.46
C ARG A 80 1.03 -6.75 -1.26
N PHE A 81 0.26 -7.61 -0.59
CA PHE A 81 0.76 -8.41 0.53
C PHE A 81 1.51 -9.64 0.03
N LEU A 82 1.03 -10.28 -1.04
CA LEU A 82 1.71 -11.41 -1.68
C LEU A 82 3.12 -11.02 -2.14
N ARG A 83 3.27 -9.87 -2.82
CA ARG A 83 4.58 -9.35 -3.25
C ARG A 83 5.51 -9.10 -2.07
N ALA A 84 5.00 -8.54 -0.97
CA ALA A 84 5.78 -8.31 0.24
C ALA A 84 6.30 -9.59 0.91
N ARG A 85 5.77 -10.76 0.53
CA ARG A 85 6.16 -12.08 1.05
C ARG A 85 6.54 -13.05 -0.07
N ASN A 86 6.97 -12.55 -1.23
CA ASN A 86 7.44 -13.36 -2.35
C ASN A 86 6.44 -14.45 -2.77
N TYR A 87 5.15 -14.16 -2.67
CA TYR A 87 4.03 -15.09 -2.92
C TYR A 87 3.97 -16.30 -1.96
N ASN A 88 4.59 -16.24 -0.79
CA ASN A 88 4.36 -17.22 0.28
C ASN A 88 2.99 -16.96 0.95
N VAL A 89 2.02 -17.81 0.69
CA VAL A 89 0.63 -17.62 1.12
C VAL A 89 0.47 -17.67 2.65
N PRO A 90 1.05 -18.65 3.40
CA PRO A 90 0.98 -18.66 4.87
C PRO A 90 1.56 -17.41 5.54
N ASP A 91 2.72 -16.92 5.07
CA ASP A 91 3.34 -15.71 5.59
C ASP A 91 2.54 -14.46 5.23
N THR A 92 1.93 -14.44 4.05
CA THR A 92 1.05 -13.37 3.58
C THR A 92 -0.19 -13.27 4.47
N PHE A 93 -0.85 -14.40 4.76
CA PHE A 93 -2.00 -14.46 5.67
C PHE A 93 -1.62 -13.94 7.06
N THR A 94 -0.47 -14.38 7.58
CA THR A 94 0.07 -13.89 8.86
C THR A 94 0.34 -12.38 8.85
N LEU A 95 0.89 -11.85 7.75
CA LEU A 95 1.14 -10.42 7.57
C LEU A 95 -0.17 -9.62 7.58
N ILE A 96 -1.21 -10.08 6.90
CA ILE A 96 -2.52 -9.41 6.88
C ILE A 96 -3.11 -9.35 8.29
N LYS A 97 -3.08 -10.46 9.04
CA LYS A 97 -3.53 -10.48 10.45
C LYS A 97 -2.77 -9.48 11.30
N LYS A 98 -1.43 -9.42 11.16
CA LYS A 98 -0.59 -8.44 11.87
C LYS A 98 -0.95 -7.00 11.48
N TYR A 99 -1.20 -6.73 10.19
CA TYR A 99 -1.58 -5.43 9.68
C TYR A 99 -2.86 -4.90 10.32
N TYR A 100 -3.91 -5.71 10.43
CA TYR A 100 -5.16 -5.29 11.09
C TYR A 100 -5.05 -5.25 12.62
N ARG A 101 -4.34 -6.20 13.23
CA ARG A 101 -4.05 -6.16 14.68
C ARG A 101 -3.30 -4.89 15.07
N PHE A 102 -2.38 -4.41 14.23
CA PHE A 102 -1.68 -3.15 14.46
C PHE A 102 -2.65 -1.96 14.50
N LYS A 103 -3.61 -1.91 13.57
CA LYS A 103 -4.64 -0.85 13.55
C LYS A 103 -5.54 -0.87 14.79
N ILE A 104 -5.91 -2.06 15.28
CA ILE A 104 -6.69 -2.21 16.50
C ILE A 104 -5.85 -1.79 17.72
N LYS A 105 -4.59 -2.26 17.80
CA LYS A 105 -3.70 -1.94 18.93
C LYS A 105 -3.42 -0.44 19.07
N TYR A 106 -3.28 0.26 17.94
CA TYR A 106 -3.01 1.70 17.90
C TYR A 106 -4.24 2.47 17.40
N SER A 107 -5.44 2.05 17.82
CA SER A 107 -6.70 2.65 17.36
C SER A 107 -6.75 4.16 17.60
N ASP A 108 -6.11 4.66 18.66
CA ASP A 108 -6.05 6.09 18.97
C ASP A 108 -5.35 6.91 17.88
N ILE A 109 -4.42 6.30 17.13
CA ILE A 109 -3.73 6.94 16.00
C ILE A 109 -4.56 6.80 14.72
N TYR A 110 -5.23 5.67 14.52
CA TYR A 110 -5.95 5.36 13.28
C TYR A 110 -7.39 5.89 13.25
N LYS A 111 -8.00 6.13 14.43
CA LYS A 111 -9.33 6.70 14.54
C LYS A 111 -9.27 8.16 14.11
N ASP A 112 -10.16 8.53 13.19
CA ASP A 112 -10.24 9.89 12.62
C ASP A 112 -8.91 10.37 12.00
N PHE A 113 -8.09 9.42 11.50
CA PHE A 113 -6.84 9.71 10.80
C PHE A 113 -7.10 10.26 9.40
N VAL A 114 -7.48 11.53 9.35
CA VAL A 114 -7.77 12.27 8.12
C VAL A 114 -6.68 13.32 7.87
N PRO A 115 -6.41 13.69 6.60
CA PRO A 115 -5.38 14.68 6.30
C PRO A 115 -5.52 16.00 7.08
N SER A 116 -6.75 16.46 7.32
CA SER A 116 -7.04 17.68 8.08
C SER A 116 -6.64 17.60 9.57
N SER A 117 -6.54 16.40 10.15
CA SER A 117 -6.07 16.21 11.54
C SER A 117 -4.54 16.29 11.67
N MET A 118 -3.83 16.21 10.54
CA MET A 118 -2.36 16.14 10.47
C MET A 118 -1.70 17.39 9.92
N THR A 119 -2.42 18.51 9.80
CA THR A 119 -1.88 19.77 9.25
C THR A 119 -0.58 20.19 9.92
N HIS A 120 -0.49 20.06 11.25
CA HIS A 120 0.72 20.37 12.01
C HIS A 120 1.97 19.61 11.54
N LEU A 121 1.84 18.37 11.09
CA LEU A 121 2.98 17.60 10.56
C LEU A 121 3.53 18.19 9.26
N TYR A 122 2.64 18.79 8.46
CA TYR A 122 3.01 19.48 7.23
C TYR A 122 3.53 20.89 7.51
N ASP A 123 2.90 21.61 8.45
CA ASP A 123 3.31 22.97 8.85
C ASP A 123 4.74 23.01 9.39
N HIS A 124 5.14 21.98 10.14
CA HIS A 124 6.49 21.82 10.67
C HIS A 124 7.46 21.11 9.71
N GLN A 125 7.05 20.82 8.47
CA GLN A 125 7.88 20.14 7.45
C GLN A 125 8.48 18.80 7.93
N ILE A 126 7.82 18.12 8.88
CA ILE A 126 8.34 16.90 9.50
C ILE A 126 8.41 15.76 8.48
N PHE A 127 7.45 15.70 7.56
CA PHE A 127 7.41 14.69 6.50
C PHE A 127 7.49 15.36 5.14
N LEU A 128 8.65 15.24 4.50
CA LEU A 128 8.88 15.70 3.13
C LEU A 128 8.90 14.50 2.17
N GLY A 129 7.98 14.44 1.21
CA GLY A 129 8.19 13.59 0.04
C GLY A 129 9.32 14.15 -0.80
N SER A 130 10.14 13.30 -1.43
CA SER A 130 11.00 13.73 -2.54
C SER A 130 10.22 13.68 -3.86
N PRO A 131 10.29 14.73 -4.71
CA PRO A 131 9.69 14.67 -6.04
C PRO A 131 10.39 13.59 -6.89
N GLU A 132 11.69 13.45 -6.65
CA GLU A 132 12.53 12.44 -7.27
C GLU A 132 12.32 11.07 -6.62
N LYS A 133 12.42 10.03 -7.45
CA LYS A 133 12.60 8.65 -7.02
C LYS A 133 14.09 8.34 -7.00
N ASP A 134 14.48 7.28 -6.31
CA ASP A 134 15.84 6.77 -6.45
C ASP A 134 16.03 6.00 -7.77
N ASP A 135 17.26 5.55 -8.02
CA ASP A 135 17.64 4.79 -9.23
C ASP A 135 16.84 3.48 -9.41
N CYS A 136 16.25 2.96 -8.33
CA CYS A 136 15.40 1.78 -8.37
C CYS A 136 13.92 2.11 -8.62
N GLY A 137 13.56 3.39 -8.70
CA GLY A 137 12.18 3.88 -8.84
C GLY A 137 11.38 3.84 -7.53
N ARG A 138 12.04 3.81 -6.37
CA ARG A 138 11.38 3.82 -5.05
C ARG A 138 11.08 5.25 -4.61
N ARG A 139 9.97 5.44 -3.88
CA ARG A 139 9.63 6.73 -3.26
C ARG A 139 10.58 7.01 -2.10
N ILE A 140 11.06 8.25 -2.03
CA ILE A 140 11.91 8.72 -0.93
C ILE A 140 11.03 9.57 0.00
N LEU A 141 10.97 9.16 1.27
CA LEU A 141 10.38 9.93 2.35
C LEU A 141 11.51 10.49 3.21
N ILE A 142 11.58 11.81 3.30
CA ILE A 142 12.52 12.55 4.14
C ILE A 142 11.77 12.91 5.42
N ILE A 143 12.36 12.59 6.57
CA ILE A 143 11.80 12.95 7.87
C ILE A 143 12.80 13.85 8.56
N GLU A 144 12.41 15.11 8.77
CA GLU A 144 13.22 16.07 9.51
C GLU A 144 12.82 16.04 10.98
N VAL A 145 13.74 15.56 11.83
CA VAL A 145 13.52 15.46 13.27
C VAL A 145 14.42 16.47 13.96
N GLY A 146 13.85 17.38 14.75
CA GLY A 146 14.58 18.39 15.52
C GLY A 146 14.77 19.75 14.83
N SER A 147 14.12 19.97 13.69
CA SER A 147 13.96 21.31 13.10
C SER A 147 13.14 22.18 14.06
N LYS A 148 13.66 23.37 14.38
CA LYS A 148 13.19 24.26 15.46
C LYS A 148 11.76 24.77 15.30
#